data_AF-A0A831LKS2-F1
#
_entry.id   AF-A0A831LKS2-F1
#
_cell.length_a   1.000
_cell.length_b   1.000
_cell.length_c   1.000
_cell.angle_alpha   90.00
_cell.angle_beta   90.00
_cell.angle_gamma   90.00
#
_symmetry.space_group_name_H-M   'P 1'
#
loop_
_entity.id
_entity.type
_entity.pdbx_description
1 polymer ?
#
loop_
_entity_poly.entity_id
_entity_poly.type
_entity_poly.pdbx_seq_one_letter_code
_entity_poly.pdbx_strand_id
1 'polypeptide(L)'
;MTIKLFLFVITLFLVISGCNSKKVETADVRLGGWDYLWMEKVKSDLKIGESEFLPAFNQLLKEADEVLAGGIYSVTFKNLVPPSGSKNDYMSMGPYWWPDPEKPDGLPYIRRDGEVNPERDNLDSRQLSGMINGVRTLSLAWFFSGKEEYAEKAAELLRVWFLDKETLMNPHLNYGQSIPGRTEGRFIGIIDGRSFAVLVDAIALLETSGALTEDESAGLRKWFGEYFTWLTTSEFGKEEDNYKNNHSVAYDVQACGIAYFLGKDDYVRQKVSEVPQRRIDPMIEEDGSQPHELIRTKAFGYSVGNLRNFFDTGELGLRVSVDIFNYENPKGGSLQKALDYLIGFIGREQDWPYEQISGWESTENNLGLLVRRAARIYENQDYQNLWENTFSERLKNDWRLLVEPEL
;
A
#
# COMPACT_ATOMS: atom_id res chain seq x y z
N MET A 1 67.82 -38.86 49.64
CA MET A 1 66.34 -38.76 49.58
C MET A 1 66.00 -37.41 48.97
N THR A 2 65.86 -37.35 47.66
CA THR A 2 65.54 -36.11 46.95
C THR A 2 64.69 -36.46 45.74
N ILE A 3 63.40 -36.17 45.87
CA ILE A 3 62.34 -36.37 44.88
C ILE A 3 62.44 -35.22 43.87
N LYS A 4 62.43 -35.53 42.56
CA LYS A 4 62.00 -34.55 41.55
C LYS A 4 60.99 -35.21 40.61
N LEU A 5 59.79 -34.64 40.71
CA LEU A 5 58.51 -35.01 40.12
C LEU A 5 58.52 -34.65 38.62
N PHE A 6 58.21 -35.60 37.75
CA PHE A 6 57.92 -35.34 36.34
C PHE A 6 56.47 -34.82 36.24
N LEU A 7 56.30 -33.55 35.84
CA LEU A 7 54.98 -33.03 35.46
C LEU A 7 54.69 -33.42 34.00
N PHE A 8 53.64 -34.21 33.81
CA PHE A 8 53.05 -34.51 32.51
C PHE A 8 52.04 -33.39 32.19
N VAL A 9 52.30 -32.59 31.17
CA VAL A 9 51.35 -31.56 30.69
C VAL A 9 50.43 -32.24 29.67
N ILE A 10 49.20 -32.56 30.08
CA ILE A 10 48.14 -33.00 29.18
C ILE A 10 47.53 -31.75 28.54
N THR A 11 47.73 -31.58 27.24
CA THR A 11 47.11 -30.50 26.47
C THR A 11 45.74 -31.01 25.99
N LEU A 12 44.67 -30.49 26.57
CA LEU A 12 43.29 -30.82 26.21
C LEU A 12 42.90 -30.00 24.97
N PHE A 13 42.76 -30.63 23.81
CA PHE A 13 42.18 -30.00 22.62
C PHE A 13 40.66 -29.97 22.77
N LEU A 14 40.11 -28.79 23.11
CA LEU A 14 38.69 -28.51 23.01
C LEU A 14 38.33 -28.28 21.53
N VAL A 15 37.72 -29.28 20.91
CA VAL A 15 37.07 -29.12 19.60
C VAL A 15 35.74 -28.41 19.84
N ILE A 16 35.73 -27.10 19.65
CA ILE A 16 34.50 -26.32 19.56
C ILE A 16 33.94 -26.60 18.15
N SER A 17 33.01 -27.54 18.06
CA SER A 17 32.13 -27.64 16.88
C SER A 17 31.26 -26.37 16.86
N GLY A 18 31.74 -25.35 16.15
CA GLY A 18 30.93 -24.21 15.79
C GLY A 18 29.79 -24.70 14.92
N CYS A 19 28.57 -24.69 15.44
CA CYS A 19 27.39 -24.61 14.60
C CYS A 19 27.54 -23.35 13.76
N ASN A 20 27.95 -23.50 12.51
CA ASN A 20 27.81 -22.48 11.49
C ASN A 20 26.30 -22.33 11.24
N SER A 21 25.60 -21.59 12.11
CA SER A 21 24.44 -20.88 11.64
C SER A 21 24.98 -19.92 10.59
N LYS A 22 24.70 -20.20 9.32
CA LYS A 22 24.77 -19.14 8.31
C LYS A 22 23.90 -18.02 8.88
N LYS A 23 24.53 -16.96 9.40
CA LYS A 23 23.90 -15.65 9.42
C LYS A 23 23.54 -15.45 7.95
N VAL A 24 22.26 -15.61 7.64
CA VAL A 24 21.69 -14.98 6.46
C VAL A 24 22.04 -13.51 6.69
N GLU A 25 23.07 -13.01 6.00
CA GLU A 25 23.19 -11.57 5.78
C GLU A 25 21.79 -11.17 5.32
N THR A 26 21.12 -10.30 6.09
CA THR A 26 19.77 -9.86 5.80
C THR A 26 19.72 -9.54 4.33
N ALA A 27 19.12 -10.42 3.52
CA ALA A 27 18.88 -10.12 2.12
C ALA A 27 18.18 -8.77 2.13
N ASP A 28 18.66 -7.82 1.34
CA ASP A 28 18.19 -6.44 1.34
C ASP A 28 16.70 -6.42 0.95
N VAL A 29 15.81 -6.61 1.94
CA VAL A 29 14.37 -6.70 1.72
C VAL A 29 13.91 -5.31 1.32
N ARG A 30 13.67 -5.12 0.02
CA ARG A 30 13.31 -3.83 -0.56
C ARG A 30 11.84 -3.52 -0.32
N LEU A 31 11.56 -2.95 0.86
CA LEU A 31 10.23 -2.45 1.22
C LEU A 31 10.16 -0.94 0.93
N GLY A 32 9.22 -0.55 0.08
CA GLY A 32 9.00 0.83 -0.34
C GLY A 32 8.13 1.61 0.64
N GLY A 33 7.05 1.02 1.12
CA GLY A 33 6.08 1.63 2.04
C GLY A 33 6.18 1.13 3.48
N TRP A 34 6.63 -0.10 3.72
CA TRP A 34 6.90 -0.62 5.06
C TRP A 34 8.35 -0.37 5.49
N ASP A 35 8.61 -0.43 6.79
CA ASP A 35 9.97 -0.32 7.34
C ASP A 35 10.42 -1.61 8.02
N TYR A 36 11.39 -2.30 7.40
CA TYR A 36 11.86 -3.60 7.88
C TYR A 36 12.50 -3.54 9.27
N LEU A 37 13.26 -2.48 9.57
CA LEU A 37 13.92 -2.33 10.88
C LEU A 37 12.90 -2.06 11.97
N TRP A 38 11.89 -1.24 11.68
CA TRP A 38 10.75 -1.05 12.55
C TRP A 38 10.00 -2.36 12.81
N MET A 39 9.72 -3.13 11.76
CA MET A 39 9.05 -4.42 11.89
C MET A 39 9.84 -5.41 12.75
N GLU A 40 11.16 -5.50 12.61
CA GLU A 40 12.01 -6.32 13.47
C GLU A 40 12.01 -5.83 14.93
N LYS A 41 12.02 -4.51 15.16
CA LYS A 41 11.84 -3.92 16.51
C LYS A 41 10.50 -4.34 17.10
N VAL A 42 9.39 -4.11 16.40
CA VAL A 42 8.03 -4.46 16.85
C VAL A 42 7.93 -5.97 17.14
N LYS A 43 8.49 -6.81 16.27
CA LYS A 43 8.53 -8.26 16.47
C LYS A 43 9.33 -8.68 17.70
N SER A 44 10.39 -7.95 18.04
CA SER A 44 11.12 -8.13 19.30
C SER A 44 10.29 -7.69 20.50
N ASP A 45 9.64 -6.53 20.42
CA ASP A 45 8.81 -5.98 21.49
C ASP A 45 7.63 -6.91 21.83
N LEU A 46 6.99 -7.50 20.81
CA LEU A 46 5.90 -8.47 20.98
C LEU A 46 6.29 -9.71 21.80
N LYS A 47 7.58 -10.10 21.82
CA LYS A 47 8.07 -11.23 22.65
C LYS A 47 8.10 -10.90 24.15
N ILE A 48 8.08 -9.62 24.51
CA ILE A 48 8.18 -9.15 25.90
C ILE A 48 6.81 -9.15 26.59
N GLY A 49 5.71 -9.40 25.87
CA GLY A 49 4.37 -9.63 26.44
C GLY A 49 3.60 -8.38 26.90
N GLU A 50 4.29 -7.26 27.12
CA GLU A 50 3.71 -5.96 27.50
C GLU A 50 3.85 -4.90 26.38
N SER A 51 3.96 -5.33 25.13
CA SER A 51 4.09 -4.42 23.98
C SER A 51 2.79 -3.66 23.70
N GLU A 52 2.89 -2.35 23.45
CA GLU A 52 1.78 -1.52 22.99
C GLU A 52 1.17 -1.98 21.65
N PHE A 53 1.94 -2.75 20.87
CA PHE A 53 1.51 -3.31 19.58
C PHE A 53 0.70 -4.59 19.69
N LEU A 54 0.53 -5.13 20.90
CA LEU A 54 -0.20 -6.39 21.12
C LEU A 54 -1.66 -6.35 20.60
N PRO A 55 -2.43 -5.26 20.73
CA PRO A 55 -3.79 -5.21 20.18
C PRO A 55 -3.80 -5.29 18.64
N ALA A 56 -2.94 -4.53 17.95
CA ALA A 56 -2.79 -4.59 16.49
C ALA A 56 -2.32 -5.97 16.03
N PHE A 57 -1.37 -6.59 16.73
CA PHE A 57 -0.91 -7.94 16.42
C PHE A 57 -2.01 -8.99 16.59
N ASN A 58 -2.78 -8.94 17.67
CA ASN A 58 -3.90 -9.86 17.89
C ASN A 58 -4.99 -9.69 16.84
N GLN A 59 -5.30 -8.44 16.46
CA GLN A 59 -6.25 -8.15 15.38
C GLN A 59 -5.74 -8.70 14.04
N LEU A 60 -4.45 -8.51 13.73
CA LEU A 60 -3.80 -9.07 12.55
C LEU A 60 -3.92 -10.61 12.50
N LEU A 61 -3.66 -11.30 13.61
CA LEU A 61 -3.78 -12.77 13.67
C LEU A 61 -5.20 -13.24 13.43
N LYS A 62 -6.19 -12.56 14.01
CA LYS A 62 -7.60 -12.87 13.78
C LYS A 62 -7.96 -12.73 12.30
N GLU A 63 -7.58 -11.63 11.68
CA GLU A 63 -7.80 -11.42 10.25
C GLU A 63 -7.07 -12.46 9.40
N ALA A 64 -5.85 -12.85 9.79
CA ALA A 64 -5.08 -13.87 9.09
C ALA A 64 -5.74 -15.25 9.16
N ASP A 65 -6.29 -15.63 10.32
CA ASP A 65 -7.06 -16.87 10.47
C ASP A 65 -8.33 -16.87 9.60
N GLU A 66 -9.02 -15.73 9.50
CA GLU A 66 -10.18 -15.56 8.61
C GLU A 66 -9.79 -15.69 7.13
N VAL A 67 -8.69 -15.06 6.71
CA VAL A 67 -8.18 -15.17 5.33
C VAL A 67 -7.66 -16.58 5.03
N LEU A 68 -7.01 -17.24 6.01
CA LEU A 68 -6.50 -18.60 5.87
C LEU A 68 -7.63 -19.60 5.61
N ALA A 69 -8.77 -19.42 6.28
CA ALA A 69 -9.99 -20.20 6.05
C ALA A 69 -10.76 -19.79 4.77
N GLY A 70 -10.34 -18.69 4.13
CA GLY A 70 -10.97 -18.12 2.94
C GLY A 70 -10.59 -18.81 1.62
N GLY A 71 -11.25 -18.36 0.55
CA GLY A 71 -11.01 -18.85 -0.81
C GLY A 71 -9.80 -18.21 -1.51
N ILE A 72 -9.57 -18.66 -2.73
CA ILE A 72 -8.64 -18.03 -3.68
C ILE A 72 -9.33 -16.91 -4.46
N TYR A 73 -8.53 -16.08 -5.14
CA TYR A 73 -9.01 -14.95 -5.94
C TYR A 73 -8.42 -15.03 -7.35
N SER A 74 -9.19 -14.65 -8.35
CA SER A 74 -8.71 -14.61 -9.74
C SER A 74 -9.55 -13.66 -10.60
N VAL A 75 -8.90 -13.02 -11.58
CA VAL A 75 -9.62 -12.28 -12.63
C VAL A 75 -10.45 -13.21 -13.51
N THR A 76 -10.17 -14.51 -13.56
CA THR A 76 -10.95 -15.43 -14.41
C THR A 76 -12.27 -15.87 -13.77
N PHE A 77 -12.56 -15.43 -12.54
CA PHE A 77 -13.80 -15.79 -11.82
C PHE A 77 -15.01 -14.91 -12.16
N LYS A 78 -14.80 -13.74 -12.77
CA LYS A 78 -15.92 -12.95 -13.32
C LYS A 78 -16.67 -13.76 -14.38
N ASN A 79 -17.98 -13.54 -14.48
CA ASN A 79 -18.81 -14.18 -15.51
C ASN A 79 -18.60 -13.57 -16.90
N LEU A 80 -18.28 -12.28 -16.95
CA LEU A 80 -18.10 -11.54 -18.19
C LEU A 80 -16.72 -11.78 -18.81
N VAL A 81 -16.67 -11.81 -20.13
CA VAL A 81 -15.43 -11.84 -20.90
C VAL A 81 -15.10 -10.41 -21.32
N PRO A 82 -13.91 -9.88 -20.99
CA PRO A 82 -13.45 -8.58 -21.45
C PRO A 82 -13.47 -8.47 -22.98
N PRO A 83 -13.57 -7.25 -23.54
CA PRO A 83 -13.64 -7.03 -25.00
C PRO A 83 -12.50 -7.63 -25.83
N SER A 84 -11.33 -7.89 -25.23
CA SER A 84 -10.23 -8.62 -25.88
C SER A 84 -10.56 -10.08 -26.24
N GLY A 85 -11.59 -10.66 -25.61
CA GLY A 85 -11.88 -12.09 -25.66
C GLY A 85 -11.12 -12.92 -24.61
N SER A 86 -10.29 -12.31 -23.76
CA SER A 86 -9.46 -12.99 -22.75
C SER A 86 -10.01 -12.79 -21.33
N LYS A 87 -10.36 -13.89 -20.63
CA LYS A 87 -10.76 -13.81 -19.21
C LYS A 87 -9.61 -13.39 -18.28
N ASN A 88 -8.37 -13.56 -18.71
CA ASN A 88 -7.17 -13.14 -17.97
C ASN A 88 -7.01 -11.61 -17.96
N ASP A 89 -7.76 -10.86 -18.76
CA ASP A 89 -7.71 -9.40 -18.68
C ASP A 89 -8.53 -8.89 -17.49
N TYR A 90 -7.93 -8.02 -16.68
CA TYR A 90 -8.63 -7.35 -15.61
C TYR A 90 -9.71 -6.42 -16.17
N MET A 91 -10.92 -6.55 -15.64
CA MET A 91 -12.06 -5.71 -15.97
C MET A 91 -12.75 -5.24 -14.69
N SER A 92 -13.02 -3.95 -14.63
CA SER A 92 -13.82 -3.35 -13.55
C SER A 92 -14.79 -2.31 -14.11
N MET A 93 -15.69 -1.82 -13.26
CA MET A 93 -16.64 -0.77 -13.60
C MET A 93 -16.37 0.47 -12.74
N GLY A 94 -16.49 1.65 -13.35
CA GLY A 94 -16.38 2.90 -12.62
C GLY A 94 -17.36 2.94 -11.44
N PRO A 95 -16.91 3.18 -10.20
CA PRO A 95 -17.72 2.92 -9.01
C PRO A 95 -18.97 3.80 -8.89
N TYR A 96 -18.96 4.97 -9.52
CA TYR A 96 -20.01 5.99 -9.40
C TYR A 96 -20.94 6.05 -10.61
N TRP A 97 -20.99 5.00 -11.43
CA TRP A 97 -21.84 4.96 -12.62
C TRP A 97 -23.03 4.04 -12.41
N TRP A 98 -24.23 4.57 -12.64
CA TRP A 98 -25.51 3.93 -12.38
C TRP A 98 -26.37 3.88 -13.64
N PRO A 99 -27.27 2.89 -13.78
CA PRO A 99 -28.28 2.90 -14.83
C PRO A 99 -29.08 4.21 -14.84
N ASP A 100 -29.33 4.74 -16.04
CA ASP A 100 -30.14 5.93 -16.25
C ASP A 100 -31.64 5.58 -16.12
N PRO A 101 -32.36 6.05 -15.08
CA PRO A 101 -33.77 5.73 -14.89
C PRO A 101 -34.67 6.33 -15.98
N GLU A 102 -34.18 7.28 -16.78
CA GLU A 102 -34.92 7.88 -17.90
C GLU A 102 -34.83 7.03 -19.19
N LYS A 103 -34.05 5.95 -19.19
CA LYS A 103 -33.80 5.10 -20.36
C LYS A 103 -34.40 3.71 -20.17
N PRO A 104 -35.10 3.14 -21.17
CA PRO A 104 -35.74 1.83 -21.04
C PRO A 104 -34.78 0.68 -20.68
N ASP A 105 -33.52 0.78 -21.10
CA ASP A 105 -32.45 -0.19 -20.87
C ASP A 105 -31.42 0.30 -19.84
N GLY A 106 -31.63 1.47 -19.24
CA GLY A 106 -30.71 2.08 -18.28
C GLY A 106 -29.42 2.62 -18.91
N LEU A 107 -29.29 2.68 -20.23
CA LEU A 107 -28.05 3.06 -20.92
C LEU A 107 -28.16 4.42 -21.65
N PRO A 108 -27.06 5.19 -21.74
CA PRO A 108 -25.76 4.97 -21.08
C PRO A 108 -25.83 5.30 -19.58
N TYR A 109 -25.01 4.65 -18.76
CA TYR A 109 -24.98 4.92 -17.31
C TYR A 109 -24.69 6.41 -17.04
N ILE A 110 -25.17 6.91 -15.89
CA ILE A 110 -24.98 8.30 -15.43
C ILE A 110 -24.15 8.32 -14.14
N ARG A 111 -23.39 9.40 -13.94
CA ARG A 111 -22.49 9.55 -12.79
C ARG A 111 -23.25 10.06 -11.56
N ARG A 112 -23.07 9.39 -10.41
CA ARG A 112 -23.52 9.82 -9.08
C ARG A 112 -22.33 9.82 -8.13
N ASP A 113 -21.68 10.97 -7.98
CA ASP A 113 -20.38 11.05 -7.30
C ASP A 113 -20.47 10.64 -5.83
N GLY A 114 -19.57 9.76 -5.38
CA GLY A 114 -19.56 9.25 -4.01
C GLY A 114 -20.56 8.12 -3.72
N GLU A 115 -21.53 7.86 -4.60
CA GLU A 115 -22.51 6.76 -4.49
C GLU A 115 -22.03 5.53 -5.25
N VAL A 116 -21.55 4.51 -4.52
CA VAL A 116 -20.98 3.29 -5.12
C VAL A 116 -22.08 2.38 -5.66
N ASN A 117 -22.05 2.07 -6.95
CA ASN A 117 -22.92 1.07 -7.58
C ASN A 117 -22.40 -0.35 -7.26
N PRO A 118 -23.18 -1.20 -6.57
CA PRO A 118 -22.76 -2.56 -6.22
C PRO A 118 -22.57 -3.51 -7.41
N GLU A 119 -23.09 -3.18 -8.61
CA GLU A 119 -22.86 -4.00 -9.81
C GLU A 119 -21.36 -4.17 -10.13
N ARG A 120 -20.51 -3.24 -9.69
CA ARG A 120 -19.05 -3.32 -9.83
C ARG A 120 -18.45 -4.56 -9.15
N ASP A 121 -19.13 -5.10 -8.14
CA ASP A 121 -18.64 -6.24 -7.35
C ASP A 121 -18.80 -7.57 -8.09
N ASN A 122 -19.51 -7.58 -9.22
CA ASN A 122 -19.60 -8.72 -10.14
C ASN A 122 -18.38 -8.83 -11.09
N LEU A 123 -17.43 -7.91 -10.96
CA LEU A 123 -16.21 -7.81 -11.76
C LEU A 123 -14.96 -7.95 -10.87
N ASP A 124 -13.78 -7.68 -11.42
CA ASP A 124 -12.51 -8.07 -10.78
C ASP A 124 -12.09 -7.17 -9.62
N SER A 125 -12.66 -5.98 -9.47
CA SER A 125 -12.20 -5.02 -8.45
C SER A 125 -12.28 -5.54 -7.01
N ARG A 126 -13.31 -6.34 -6.70
CA ARG A 126 -13.45 -7.02 -5.39
C ARG A 126 -12.49 -8.19 -5.26
N GLN A 127 -12.26 -8.94 -6.34
CA GLN A 127 -11.30 -10.05 -6.39
C GLN A 127 -9.87 -9.53 -6.17
N LEU A 128 -9.49 -8.45 -6.85
CA LEU A 128 -8.18 -7.79 -6.72
C LEU A 128 -7.97 -7.26 -5.30
N SER A 129 -8.96 -6.53 -4.77
CA SER A 129 -8.88 -6.01 -3.40
C SER A 129 -8.77 -7.13 -2.36
N GLY A 130 -9.53 -8.22 -2.53
CA GLY A 130 -9.48 -9.39 -1.66
C GLY A 130 -8.12 -10.09 -1.71
N MET A 131 -7.56 -10.28 -2.90
CA MET A 131 -6.22 -10.84 -3.11
C MET A 131 -5.15 -10.00 -2.42
N ILE A 132 -5.08 -8.70 -2.71
CA ILE A 132 -4.05 -7.82 -2.13
C ILE A 132 -4.14 -7.79 -0.61
N ASN A 133 -5.36 -7.63 -0.07
CA ASN A 133 -5.57 -7.63 1.38
C ASN A 133 -5.19 -8.98 2.00
N GLY A 134 -5.54 -10.10 1.35
CA GLY A 134 -5.19 -11.43 1.83
C GLY A 134 -3.68 -11.64 1.88
N VAL A 135 -2.96 -11.33 0.81
CA VAL A 135 -1.50 -11.46 0.75
C VAL A 135 -0.83 -10.54 1.78
N ARG A 136 -1.28 -9.28 1.93
CA ARG A 136 -0.79 -8.38 2.99
C ARG A 136 -1.00 -8.98 4.37
N THR A 137 -2.23 -9.33 4.72
CA THR A 137 -2.57 -9.79 6.06
C THR A 137 -1.79 -11.07 6.40
N LEU A 138 -1.74 -12.04 5.48
CA LEU A 138 -1.02 -13.29 5.69
C LEU A 138 0.51 -13.11 5.75
N SER A 139 1.10 -12.29 4.89
CA SER A 139 2.56 -12.02 4.92
C SER A 139 3.01 -11.36 6.22
N LEU A 140 2.26 -10.37 6.70
CA LEU A 140 2.54 -9.74 7.99
C LEU A 140 2.32 -10.72 9.15
N ALA A 141 1.21 -11.48 9.13
CA ALA A 141 0.93 -12.46 10.18
C ALA A 141 2.01 -13.54 10.24
N TRP A 142 2.47 -14.04 9.09
CA TRP A 142 3.64 -14.94 9.00
C TRP A 142 4.87 -14.28 9.63
N PHE A 143 5.20 -13.05 9.21
CA PHE A 143 6.41 -12.39 9.68
C PHE A 143 6.43 -12.22 11.20
N PHE A 144 5.34 -11.75 11.80
CA PHE A 144 5.28 -11.49 13.24
C PHE A 144 5.10 -12.74 14.10
N SER A 145 4.37 -13.75 13.62
CA SER A 145 4.08 -14.97 14.40
C SER A 145 5.04 -16.13 14.14
N GLY A 146 5.68 -16.17 12.97
CA GLY A 146 6.46 -17.29 12.48
C GLY A 146 5.64 -18.50 12.00
N LYS A 147 4.30 -18.43 11.93
CA LYS A 147 3.48 -19.55 11.46
C LYS A 147 3.56 -19.69 9.94
N GLU A 148 4.15 -20.79 9.47
CA GLU A 148 4.39 -21.09 8.05
C GLU A 148 3.11 -21.17 7.21
N GLU A 149 1.99 -21.63 7.80
CA GLU A 149 0.70 -21.76 7.11
C GLU A 149 0.19 -20.44 6.49
N TYR A 150 0.49 -19.30 7.12
CA TYR A 150 0.13 -18.01 6.56
C TYR A 150 0.96 -17.68 5.31
N ALA A 151 2.27 -17.96 5.32
CA ALA A 151 3.12 -17.74 4.15
C ALA A 151 2.74 -18.64 2.98
N GLU A 152 2.46 -19.92 3.26
CA GLU A 152 2.01 -20.88 2.24
C GLU A 152 0.70 -20.44 1.59
N LYS A 153 -0.26 -19.98 2.39
CA LYS A 153 -1.52 -19.46 1.85
C LYS A 153 -1.30 -18.19 1.03
N ALA A 154 -0.44 -17.28 1.47
CA ALA A 154 -0.14 -16.07 0.71
C ALA A 154 0.52 -16.40 -0.64
N ALA A 155 1.45 -17.35 -0.65
CA ALA A 155 2.08 -17.86 -1.87
C ALA A 155 1.06 -18.53 -2.81
N GLU A 156 0.09 -19.30 -2.29
CA GLU A 156 -1.04 -19.82 -3.08
C GLU A 156 -1.82 -18.71 -3.78
N LEU A 157 -2.19 -17.64 -3.05
CA LEU A 157 -2.92 -16.50 -3.64
C LEU A 157 -2.11 -15.83 -4.76
N LEU A 158 -0.79 -15.69 -4.60
CA LEU A 158 0.10 -15.13 -5.60
C LEU A 158 0.24 -16.01 -6.84
N ARG A 159 0.36 -17.34 -6.67
CA ARG A 159 0.41 -18.31 -7.77
C ARG A 159 -0.83 -18.21 -8.65
N VAL A 160 -2.01 -18.29 -8.02
CA VAL A 160 -3.29 -18.23 -8.73
C VAL A 160 -3.45 -16.91 -9.48
N TRP A 161 -3.11 -15.79 -8.86
CA TRP A 161 -3.35 -14.48 -9.46
C TRP A 161 -2.32 -14.10 -10.55
N PHE A 162 -1.06 -14.52 -10.44
CA PHE A 162 0.02 -13.99 -11.28
C PHE A 162 0.73 -15.01 -12.14
N LEU A 163 0.74 -16.29 -11.76
CA LEU A 163 1.63 -17.30 -12.35
C LEU A 163 0.87 -18.41 -13.08
N ASP A 164 -0.23 -18.87 -12.50
CA ASP A 164 -1.02 -19.97 -13.03
C ASP A 164 -1.73 -19.54 -14.32
N LYS A 165 -1.36 -20.18 -15.44
CA LYS A 165 -1.81 -19.79 -16.79
C LYS A 165 -3.34 -19.71 -16.93
N GLU A 166 -4.09 -20.56 -16.22
CA GLU A 166 -5.55 -20.62 -16.30
C GLU A 166 -6.25 -19.51 -15.50
N THR A 167 -5.55 -18.85 -14.57
CA THR A 167 -6.13 -17.89 -13.63
C THR A 167 -5.41 -16.55 -13.60
N LEU A 168 -4.22 -16.44 -14.17
CA LEU A 168 -3.40 -15.24 -14.06
C LEU A 168 -4.10 -14.00 -14.60
N MET A 169 -3.78 -12.86 -14.01
CA MET A 169 -4.09 -11.56 -14.56
C MET A 169 -3.06 -11.18 -15.61
N ASN A 170 -3.47 -10.69 -16.78
CA ASN A 170 -2.55 -10.09 -17.74
C ASN A 170 -2.05 -8.73 -17.21
N PRO A 171 -0.78 -8.35 -17.45
CA PRO A 171 -0.12 -7.22 -16.80
C PRO A 171 -0.53 -5.85 -17.39
N HIS A 172 -1.83 -5.54 -17.38
CA HIS A 172 -2.38 -4.24 -17.79
C HIS A 172 -3.77 -3.97 -17.19
N LEU A 173 -4.22 -2.71 -17.18
CA LEU A 173 -5.57 -2.29 -16.78
C LEU A 173 -6.38 -1.70 -17.95
N ASN A 174 -6.22 -2.22 -19.16
CA ASN A 174 -6.91 -1.73 -20.37
C ASN A 174 -8.45 -1.72 -20.25
N TYR A 175 -9.05 -2.56 -19.40
CA TYR A 175 -10.50 -2.60 -19.15
C TYR A 175 -10.87 -2.16 -17.73
N GLY A 176 -9.98 -1.39 -17.10
CA GLY A 176 -10.21 -0.77 -15.80
C GLY A 176 -11.30 0.30 -15.89
N GLN A 177 -12.23 0.24 -14.95
CA GLN A 177 -13.35 1.16 -14.77
C GLN A 177 -14.14 1.46 -16.05
N SER A 178 -14.51 0.42 -16.78
CA SER A 178 -15.49 0.52 -17.87
C SER A 178 -16.79 1.19 -17.40
N ILE A 179 -17.55 1.73 -18.36
CA ILE A 179 -18.86 2.34 -18.11
C ILE A 179 -19.84 1.78 -19.14
N PRO A 180 -20.88 1.04 -18.73
CA PRO A 180 -21.89 0.53 -19.64
C PRO A 180 -22.50 1.62 -20.51
N GLY A 181 -22.50 1.38 -21.82
CA GLY A 181 -22.99 2.32 -22.84
C GLY A 181 -22.06 3.51 -23.15
N ARG A 182 -20.84 3.58 -22.59
CA ARG A 182 -19.91 4.70 -22.84
C ARG A 182 -18.49 4.29 -23.21
N THR A 183 -17.87 3.41 -22.45
CA THR A 183 -16.47 3.01 -22.68
C THR A 183 -16.18 1.62 -22.10
N GLU A 184 -15.29 0.90 -22.76
CA GLU A 184 -14.81 -0.43 -22.37
C GLU A 184 -13.71 -0.39 -21.29
N GLY A 185 -13.08 0.77 -21.12
CA GLY A 185 -12.02 1.03 -20.14
C GLY A 185 -11.59 2.49 -20.21
N ARG A 186 -10.85 2.97 -19.20
CA ARG A 186 -10.36 4.35 -19.15
C ARG A 186 -9.15 4.49 -18.25
N PHE A 187 -8.33 5.50 -18.51
CA PHE A 187 -7.08 5.76 -17.77
C PHE A 187 -7.29 5.86 -16.25
N ILE A 188 -8.37 6.49 -15.80
CA ILE A 188 -8.71 6.58 -14.36
C ILE A 188 -9.01 5.24 -13.69
N GLY A 189 -9.10 4.14 -14.45
CA GLY A 189 -9.14 2.78 -13.92
C GLY A 189 -7.80 2.31 -13.37
N ILE A 190 -6.70 3.01 -13.64
CA ILE A 190 -5.37 2.69 -13.09
C ILE A 190 -5.37 2.75 -11.55
N ILE A 191 -6.18 3.63 -10.96
CA ILE A 191 -6.30 3.74 -9.50
C ILE A 191 -6.73 2.43 -8.81
N ASP A 192 -7.40 1.52 -9.52
CA ASP A 192 -7.74 0.18 -8.98
C ASP A 192 -6.46 -0.59 -8.58
N GLY A 193 -5.34 -0.33 -9.25
CA GLY A 193 -4.04 -0.92 -8.97
C GLY A 193 -3.18 -0.13 -7.96
N ARG A 194 -3.65 0.97 -7.38
CA ARG A 194 -2.87 1.79 -6.43
C ARG A 194 -2.26 0.95 -5.30
N SER A 195 -3.00 -0.04 -4.79
CA SER A 195 -2.56 -0.93 -3.73
C SER A 195 -1.49 -1.95 -4.15
N PHE A 196 -1.08 -1.99 -5.42
CA PHE A 196 0.10 -2.76 -5.83
C PHE A 196 1.37 -2.30 -5.13
N ALA A 197 1.47 -1.03 -4.71
CA ALA A 197 2.59 -0.56 -3.89
C ALA A 197 2.68 -1.32 -2.55
N VAL A 198 1.55 -1.70 -1.94
CA VAL A 198 1.53 -2.52 -0.72
C VAL A 198 1.78 -3.99 -1.03
N LEU A 199 1.27 -4.47 -2.17
CA LEU A 199 1.44 -5.86 -2.59
C LEU A 199 2.92 -6.20 -2.84
N VAL A 200 3.68 -5.30 -3.47
CA VAL A 200 5.11 -5.57 -3.75
C VAL A 200 5.96 -5.64 -2.48
N ASP A 201 5.62 -4.87 -1.45
CA ASP A 201 6.23 -5.00 -0.12
C ASP A 201 5.90 -6.37 0.51
N ALA A 202 4.64 -6.79 0.41
CA ALA A 202 4.21 -8.11 0.88
C ALA A 202 4.94 -9.26 0.16
N ILE A 203 5.15 -9.13 -1.15
CA ILE A 203 5.90 -10.10 -1.96
C ILE A 203 7.37 -10.12 -1.52
N ALA A 204 8.03 -8.96 -1.43
CA ALA A 204 9.43 -8.87 -1.00
C ALA A 204 9.64 -9.49 0.39
N LEU A 205 8.68 -9.31 1.30
CA LEU A 205 8.70 -9.94 2.61
C LEU A 205 8.51 -11.48 2.52
N LEU A 206 7.57 -11.95 1.71
CA LEU A 206 7.32 -13.39 1.51
C LEU A 206 8.46 -14.11 0.81
N GLU A 207 9.24 -13.45 -0.05
CA GLU A 207 10.45 -14.02 -0.67
C GLU A 207 11.44 -14.52 0.40
N THR A 208 11.41 -13.97 1.62
CA THR A 208 12.28 -14.43 2.73
C THR A 208 11.70 -15.59 3.53
N SER A 209 10.48 -16.06 3.21
CA SER A 209 9.78 -17.10 3.98
C SER A 209 10.12 -18.53 3.58
N GLY A 210 10.61 -18.73 2.35
CA GLY A 210 10.76 -20.05 1.75
C GLY A 210 9.47 -20.64 1.14
N ALA A 211 8.32 -19.98 1.29
CA ALA A 211 7.05 -20.40 0.69
C ALA A 211 6.97 -20.13 -0.83
N LEU A 212 7.85 -19.27 -1.34
CA LEU A 212 8.04 -19.01 -2.78
C LEU A 212 9.36 -19.61 -3.24
N THR A 213 9.32 -20.34 -4.36
CA THR A 213 10.54 -20.79 -5.06
C THR A 213 11.23 -19.61 -5.76
N GLU A 214 12.49 -19.80 -6.15
CA GLU A 214 13.24 -18.81 -6.94
C GLU A 214 12.54 -18.50 -8.27
N ASP A 215 12.00 -19.53 -8.94
CA ASP A 215 11.27 -19.39 -10.22
C ASP A 215 9.96 -18.63 -10.04
N GLU A 216 9.21 -18.88 -8.95
CA GLU A 216 7.98 -18.14 -8.65
C GLU A 216 8.26 -16.66 -8.35
N SER A 217 9.31 -16.39 -7.56
CA SER A 217 9.77 -15.03 -7.26
C SER A 217 10.19 -14.29 -8.54
N ALA A 218 10.95 -14.97 -9.42
CA ALA A 218 11.31 -14.43 -10.74
C ALA A 218 10.07 -14.19 -11.63
N GLY A 219 9.08 -15.08 -11.58
CA GLY A 219 7.81 -14.94 -12.30
C GLY A 219 7.00 -13.72 -11.84
N LEU A 220 6.90 -13.49 -10.53
CA LEU A 220 6.24 -12.32 -9.96
C LEU A 220 6.95 -11.03 -10.38
N ARG A 221 8.28 -10.99 -10.27
CA ARG A 221 9.09 -9.83 -10.71
C ARG A 221 8.96 -9.57 -12.21
N LYS A 222 8.89 -10.62 -13.02
CA LYS A 222 8.62 -10.50 -14.46
C LYS A 222 7.25 -9.89 -14.73
N TRP A 223 6.20 -10.36 -14.05
CA TRP A 223 4.85 -9.80 -14.18
C TRP A 223 4.81 -8.31 -13.84
N PHE A 224 5.40 -7.92 -12.70
CA PHE A 224 5.47 -6.51 -12.31
C PHE A 224 6.34 -5.67 -13.25
N GLY A 225 7.38 -6.24 -13.84
CA GLY A 225 8.19 -5.58 -14.88
C GLY A 225 7.40 -5.32 -16.16
N GLU A 226 6.60 -6.28 -16.60
CA GLU A 226 5.69 -6.13 -17.74
C GLU A 226 4.60 -5.08 -17.44
N TYR A 227 4.00 -5.15 -16.26
CA TYR A 227 2.99 -4.19 -15.80
C TYR A 227 3.56 -2.77 -15.70
N PHE A 228 4.74 -2.62 -15.12
CA PHE A 228 5.44 -1.33 -15.02
C PHE A 228 5.74 -0.74 -16.40
N THR A 229 6.15 -1.57 -17.35
CA THR A 229 6.36 -1.14 -18.73
C THR A 229 5.05 -0.65 -19.35
N TRP A 230 3.95 -1.39 -19.19
CA TRP A 230 2.62 -0.93 -19.65
C TRP A 230 2.21 0.37 -18.95
N LEU A 231 2.36 0.48 -17.63
CA LEU A 231 1.95 1.63 -16.82
C LEU A 231 2.71 2.91 -17.22
N THR A 232 3.96 2.82 -17.63
CA THR A 232 4.81 3.98 -17.93
C THR A 232 4.83 4.35 -19.42
N THR A 233 4.43 3.44 -20.30
CA THR A 233 4.52 3.67 -21.76
C THR A 233 3.18 3.68 -22.49
N SER A 234 2.12 3.11 -21.91
CA SER A 234 0.78 3.11 -22.52
C SER A 234 0.14 4.50 -22.51
N GLU A 235 -0.81 4.73 -23.42
CA GLU A 235 -1.59 5.96 -23.45
C GLU A 235 -2.40 6.17 -22.16
N PHE A 236 -3.00 5.11 -21.61
CA PHE A 236 -3.69 5.17 -20.31
C PHE A 236 -2.74 5.58 -19.18
N GLY A 237 -1.54 4.99 -19.14
CA GLY A 237 -0.51 5.34 -18.18
C GLY A 237 -0.13 6.82 -18.23
N LYS A 238 0.12 7.34 -19.44
CA LYS A 238 0.45 8.76 -19.66
C LYS A 238 -0.71 9.69 -19.31
N GLU A 239 -1.95 9.31 -19.60
CA GLU A 239 -3.12 10.11 -19.27
C GLU A 239 -3.35 10.21 -17.75
N GLU A 240 -3.22 9.09 -17.02
CA GLU A 240 -3.34 9.07 -15.55
C GLU A 240 -2.22 9.87 -14.88
N ASP A 241 -0.97 9.73 -15.33
CA ASP A 241 0.18 10.51 -14.86
C ASP A 241 -0.03 12.03 -15.04
N ASN A 242 -0.64 12.44 -16.16
CA ASN A 242 -0.90 13.85 -16.46
C ASN A 242 -2.23 14.37 -15.91
N TYR A 243 -2.99 13.55 -15.17
CA TYR A 243 -4.24 13.99 -14.59
C TYR A 243 -4.03 14.99 -13.44
N LYS A 244 -5.07 15.79 -13.13
CA LYS A 244 -4.91 17.02 -12.32
C LYS A 244 -5.41 16.92 -10.88
N ASN A 245 -5.62 15.71 -10.38
CA ASN A 245 -6.10 15.47 -9.02
C ASN A 245 -5.42 14.23 -8.42
N ASN A 246 -5.99 13.71 -7.33
CA ASN A 246 -5.51 12.53 -6.61
C ASN A 246 -5.12 11.31 -7.45
N HIS A 247 -5.69 11.12 -8.65
CA HIS A 247 -5.32 10.02 -9.53
C HIS A 247 -3.85 10.06 -9.94
N SER A 248 -3.31 11.23 -10.27
CA SER A 248 -1.91 11.36 -10.68
C SER A 248 -0.92 11.14 -9.53
N VAL A 249 -1.31 11.49 -8.30
CA VAL A 249 -0.50 11.21 -7.10
C VAL A 249 -0.60 9.72 -6.73
N ALA A 250 -1.78 9.10 -6.90
CA ALA A 250 -1.95 7.65 -6.75
C ALA A 250 -1.14 6.86 -7.79
N TYR A 251 -1.03 7.37 -9.02
CA TYR A 251 -0.12 6.85 -10.04
C TYR A 251 1.33 6.90 -9.56
N ASP A 252 1.78 8.02 -8.99
CA ASP A 252 3.15 8.16 -8.49
C ASP A 252 3.46 7.12 -7.40
N VAL A 253 2.55 6.90 -6.43
CA VAL A 253 2.67 5.84 -5.43
C VAL A 253 2.83 4.47 -6.08
N GLN A 254 1.95 4.15 -7.02
CA GLN A 254 1.92 2.85 -7.68
C GLN A 254 3.20 2.61 -8.49
N ALA A 255 3.58 3.56 -9.35
CA ALA A 255 4.72 3.43 -10.23
C ALA A 255 6.04 3.41 -9.44
N CYS A 256 6.18 4.27 -8.42
CA CYS A 256 7.39 4.31 -7.60
C CYS A 256 7.53 3.07 -6.72
N GLY A 257 6.45 2.57 -6.10
CA GLY A 257 6.48 1.34 -5.31
C GLY A 257 6.93 0.13 -6.14
N ILE A 258 6.33 -0.04 -7.33
CA ILE A 258 6.72 -1.11 -8.25
C ILE A 258 8.16 -0.92 -8.76
N ALA A 259 8.56 0.30 -9.11
CA ALA A 259 9.92 0.58 -9.55
C ALA A 259 10.95 0.23 -8.47
N TYR A 260 10.71 0.61 -7.21
CA TYR A 260 11.59 0.31 -6.09
C TYR A 260 11.74 -1.20 -5.86
N PHE A 261 10.63 -1.94 -5.89
CA PHE A 261 10.61 -3.41 -5.81
C PHE A 261 11.45 -4.06 -6.92
N LEU A 262 11.40 -3.51 -8.14
CA LEU A 262 12.17 -3.96 -9.30
C LEU A 262 13.62 -3.45 -9.32
N GLY A 263 14.07 -2.72 -8.30
CA GLY A 263 15.43 -2.14 -8.22
C GLY A 263 15.67 -0.98 -9.20
N LYS A 264 14.63 -0.26 -9.60
CA LYS A 264 14.68 0.87 -10.54
C LYS A 264 14.75 2.22 -9.80
N ASP A 265 15.77 2.39 -8.97
CA ASP A 265 15.90 3.55 -8.08
C ASP A 265 16.01 4.88 -8.81
N ASP A 266 16.62 4.88 -10.00
CA ASP A 266 16.70 6.08 -10.84
C ASP A 266 15.33 6.58 -11.28
N TYR A 267 14.39 5.66 -11.57
CA TYR A 267 13.02 6.03 -11.90
C TYR A 267 12.32 6.66 -10.69
N VAL A 268 12.45 6.04 -9.50
CA VAL A 268 11.87 6.59 -8.26
C VAL A 268 12.42 7.98 -7.98
N ARG A 269 13.75 8.13 -8.05
CA ARG A 269 14.44 9.41 -7.84
C ARG A 269 13.94 10.48 -8.78
N GLN A 270 13.87 10.17 -10.09
CA GLN A 270 13.37 11.11 -11.09
C GLN A 270 11.91 11.48 -10.78
N LYS A 271 11.04 10.47 -10.65
CA LYS A 271 9.59 10.70 -10.52
C LYS A 271 9.24 11.50 -9.27
N VAL A 272 9.85 11.19 -8.13
CA VAL A 272 9.61 11.92 -6.88
C VAL A 272 10.18 13.34 -6.96
N SER A 273 11.30 13.56 -7.65
CA SER A 273 11.86 14.91 -7.85
C SER A 273 10.95 15.82 -8.70
N GLU A 274 10.05 15.25 -9.49
CA GLU A 274 9.07 16.02 -10.27
C GLU A 274 7.81 16.39 -9.45
N VAL A 275 7.56 15.74 -8.31
CA VAL A 275 6.36 15.92 -7.48
C VAL A 275 6.14 17.37 -7.03
N PRO A 276 7.16 18.12 -6.56
CA PRO A 276 7.01 19.53 -6.22
C PRO A 276 6.30 20.34 -7.32
N GLN A 277 6.82 20.31 -8.55
CA GLN A 277 6.31 21.11 -9.67
C GLN A 277 5.04 20.52 -10.31
N ARG A 278 4.97 19.19 -10.45
CA ARG A 278 3.85 18.54 -11.16
C ARG A 278 2.62 18.35 -10.29
N ARG A 279 2.78 18.29 -8.96
CA ARG A 279 1.72 17.92 -8.02
C ARG A 279 1.50 18.98 -6.95
N ILE A 280 2.52 19.33 -6.16
CA ILE A 280 2.35 20.24 -5.01
C ILE A 280 1.97 21.66 -5.48
N ASP A 281 2.70 22.21 -6.45
CA ASP A 281 2.44 23.55 -7.02
C ASP A 281 1.00 23.73 -7.52
N PRO A 282 0.43 22.84 -8.36
CA PRO A 282 -0.92 23.01 -8.88
C PRO A 282 -2.04 22.50 -7.96
N MET A 283 -1.77 21.66 -6.96
CA MET A 283 -2.83 20.99 -6.18
C MET A 283 -2.99 21.50 -4.75
N ILE A 284 -2.00 22.19 -4.19
CA ILE A 284 -2.02 22.67 -2.81
C ILE A 284 -1.96 24.19 -2.79
N GLU A 285 -2.96 24.82 -2.17
CA GLU A 285 -2.99 26.29 -2.02
C GLU A 285 -2.19 26.76 -0.80
N GLU A 286 -2.04 28.08 -0.64
CA GLU A 286 -1.29 28.72 0.45
C GLU A 286 -1.71 28.25 1.85
N ASP A 287 -3.01 28.00 2.02
CA ASP A 287 -3.62 27.55 3.28
C ASP A 287 -3.60 26.02 3.46
N GLY A 288 -3.06 25.28 2.49
CA GLY A 288 -3.04 23.81 2.47
C GLY A 288 -4.29 23.17 1.85
N SER A 289 -5.30 23.94 1.47
CA SER A 289 -6.50 23.41 0.83
C SER A 289 -6.18 22.75 -0.52
N GLN A 290 -7.00 21.77 -0.92
CA GLN A 290 -6.83 20.97 -2.13
C GLN A 290 -8.04 21.14 -3.07
N PRO A 291 -8.09 22.19 -3.92
CA PRO A 291 -9.33 22.60 -4.61
C PRO A 291 -9.99 21.50 -5.45
N HIS A 292 -9.21 20.65 -6.12
CA HIS A 292 -9.75 19.56 -6.94
C HIS A 292 -10.39 18.42 -6.12
N GLU A 293 -10.04 18.31 -4.84
CA GLU A 293 -10.64 17.36 -3.90
C GLU A 293 -11.84 17.97 -3.16
N LEU A 294 -11.82 19.29 -2.94
CA LEU A 294 -12.88 20.01 -2.22
C LEU A 294 -14.19 20.13 -3.01
N ILE A 295 -14.17 19.97 -4.34
CA ILE A 295 -15.37 19.96 -5.19
C ILE A 295 -16.14 18.62 -5.16
N ARG A 296 -15.67 17.62 -4.40
CA ARG A 296 -16.22 16.26 -4.39
C ARG A 296 -17.29 16.12 -3.31
N THR A 297 -18.25 15.21 -3.52
CA THR A 297 -19.29 14.90 -2.53
C THR A 297 -18.74 14.26 -1.24
N LYS A 298 -17.50 13.76 -1.29
CA LYS A 298 -16.72 13.26 -0.15
C LYS A 298 -15.44 14.07 0.02
N ALA A 299 -15.54 15.40 0.06
CA ALA A 299 -14.42 16.33 -0.02
C ALA A 299 -13.33 16.09 1.03
N PHE A 300 -13.70 15.85 2.29
CA PHE A 300 -12.76 15.55 3.37
C PHE A 300 -12.03 14.21 3.10
N GLY A 301 -12.80 13.19 2.68
CA GLY A 301 -12.28 11.89 2.27
C GLY A 301 -11.25 11.96 1.14
N TYR A 302 -11.57 12.70 0.08
CA TYR A 302 -10.67 12.90 -1.05
C TYR A 302 -9.41 13.67 -0.67
N SER A 303 -9.53 14.71 0.16
CA SER A 303 -8.40 15.53 0.60
C SER A 303 -7.42 14.73 1.48
N VAL A 304 -7.93 13.95 2.44
CA VAL A 304 -7.12 13.04 3.26
C VAL A 304 -6.51 11.92 2.41
N GLY A 305 -7.28 11.34 1.49
CA GLY A 305 -6.79 10.29 0.59
C GLY A 305 -5.67 10.76 -0.33
N ASN A 306 -5.78 11.97 -0.88
CA ASN A 306 -4.75 12.55 -1.72
C ASN A 306 -3.49 12.90 -0.91
N LEU A 307 -3.65 13.48 0.29
CA LEU A 307 -2.52 13.75 1.19
C LEU A 307 -1.79 12.46 1.57
N ARG A 308 -2.51 11.36 1.78
CA ARG A 308 -1.89 10.04 1.95
C ARG A 308 -1.06 9.61 0.74
N ASN A 309 -1.54 9.83 -0.48
CA ASN A 309 -0.75 9.51 -1.68
C ASN A 309 0.55 10.34 -1.75
N PHE A 310 0.50 11.62 -1.35
CA PHE A 310 1.70 12.44 -1.23
C PHE A 310 2.69 11.90 -0.21
N PHE A 311 2.22 11.55 0.99
CA PHE A 311 3.08 10.98 2.03
C PHE A 311 3.70 9.65 1.59
N ASP A 312 2.92 8.75 0.99
CA ASP A 312 3.41 7.47 0.47
C ASP A 312 4.49 7.67 -0.61
N THR A 313 4.28 8.64 -1.51
CA THR A 313 5.27 9.00 -2.55
C THR A 313 6.53 9.64 -1.94
N GLY A 314 6.37 10.50 -0.94
CA GLY A 314 7.48 11.17 -0.26
C GLY A 314 8.37 10.19 0.51
N GLU A 315 7.78 9.23 1.23
CA GLU A 315 8.56 8.19 1.92
C GLU A 315 9.32 7.28 0.96
N LEU A 316 8.72 6.91 -0.19
CA LEU A 316 9.44 6.25 -1.28
C LEU A 316 10.62 7.11 -1.78
N GLY A 317 10.45 8.43 -1.85
CA GLY A 317 11.52 9.39 -2.12
C GLY A 317 12.68 9.29 -1.13
N LEU A 318 12.37 9.24 0.17
CA LEU A 318 13.39 9.14 1.23
C LEU A 318 14.23 7.86 1.09
N ARG A 319 13.65 6.74 0.63
CA ARG A 319 14.39 5.50 0.32
C ARG A 319 15.48 5.69 -0.74
N VAL A 320 15.30 6.68 -1.62
CA VAL A 320 16.27 7.07 -2.65
C VAL A 320 16.86 8.46 -2.39
N SER A 321 16.81 8.98 -1.16
CA SER A 321 17.40 10.28 -0.79
C SER A 321 16.82 11.48 -1.56
N VAL A 322 15.53 11.46 -1.87
CA VAL A 322 14.78 12.61 -2.40
C VAL A 322 13.74 13.02 -1.37
N ASP A 323 13.81 14.26 -0.90
CA ASP A 323 12.88 14.80 0.08
C ASP A 323 11.94 15.82 -0.57
N ILE A 324 10.63 15.63 -0.38
CA ILE A 324 9.57 16.53 -0.82
C ILE A 324 8.77 17.12 0.35
N PHE A 325 9.01 16.67 1.58
CA PHE A 325 8.23 17.09 2.76
C PHE A 325 8.56 18.53 3.17
N ASN A 326 9.81 18.94 2.99
CA ASN A 326 10.29 20.30 3.26
C ASN A 326 10.04 21.29 2.12
N TYR A 327 9.35 20.87 1.05
CA TYR A 327 9.05 21.75 -0.08
C TYR A 327 7.86 22.67 0.22
N GLU A 328 8.04 23.96 -0.07
CA GLU A 328 6.98 24.97 -0.09
C GLU A 328 6.85 25.52 -1.52
N ASN A 329 5.62 25.53 -2.05
CA ASN A 329 5.34 26.02 -3.39
C ASN A 329 5.38 27.56 -3.46
N PRO A 330 5.39 28.17 -4.66
CA PRO A 330 5.48 29.63 -4.81
C PRO A 330 4.34 30.44 -4.16
N LYS A 331 3.21 29.80 -3.81
CA LYS A 331 2.09 30.43 -3.09
C LYS A 331 2.20 30.27 -1.57
N GLY A 332 3.21 29.54 -1.08
CA GLY A 332 3.35 29.21 0.33
C GLY A 332 2.70 27.89 0.75
N GLY A 333 2.12 27.10 -0.17
CA GLY A 333 1.50 25.81 0.15
C GLY A 333 2.53 24.69 0.34
N SER A 334 2.27 23.75 1.25
CA SER A 334 3.13 22.59 1.51
C SER A 334 2.32 21.37 1.96
N LEU A 335 2.96 20.19 1.99
CA LEU A 335 2.32 18.98 2.52
C LEU A 335 1.98 19.13 4.01
N GLN A 336 2.81 19.85 4.76
CA GLN A 336 2.54 20.15 6.17
C GLN A 336 1.33 21.06 6.33
N LYS A 337 1.21 22.13 5.53
CA LYS A 337 0.01 22.99 5.58
C LYS A 337 -1.25 22.26 5.16
N ALA A 338 -1.17 21.35 4.17
CA ALA A 338 -2.29 20.51 3.79
C ALA A 338 -2.75 19.58 4.92
N LEU A 339 -1.81 19.08 5.72
CA LEU A 339 -2.12 18.34 6.94
C LEU A 339 -2.78 19.25 7.99
N ASP A 340 -2.20 20.41 8.27
CA ASP A 340 -2.72 21.37 9.25
C ASP A 340 -4.14 21.83 8.91
N TYR A 341 -4.41 22.11 7.64
CA TYR A 341 -5.74 22.43 7.13
C TYR A 341 -6.77 21.37 7.52
N LEU A 342 -6.44 20.08 7.33
CA LEU A 342 -7.34 18.96 7.61
C LEU A 342 -7.46 18.69 9.13
N ILE A 343 -6.37 18.81 9.88
CA ILE A 343 -6.36 18.66 11.35
C ILE A 343 -7.28 19.70 12.01
N GLY A 344 -7.38 20.90 11.44
CA GLY A 344 -8.25 21.97 11.94
C GLY A 344 -9.74 21.60 12.07
N PHE A 345 -10.17 20.51 11.42
CA PHE A 345 -11.54 20.00 11.45
C PHE A 345 -11.75 18.77 12.35
N ILE A 346 -10.71 18.24 12.99
CA ILE A 346 -10.84 17.12 13.92
C ILE A 346 -11.77 17.52 15.08
N GLY A 347 -12.83 16.75 15.31
CA GLY A 347 -13.87 17.06 16.29
C GLY A 347 -14.70 18.32 15.99
N ARG A 348 -14.57 18.88 14.77
CA ARG A 348 -15.26 20.08 14.29
C ARG A 348 -15.90 19.85 12.92
N GLU A 349 -16.44 18.66 12.72
CA GLU A 349 -17.08 18.23 11.47
C GLU A 349 -18.19 19.18 10.98
N GLN A 350 -18.92 19.81 11.90
CA GLN A 350 -19.95 20.81 11.59
C GLN A 350 -19.39 22.11 10.99
N ASP A 351 -18.10 22.37 11.18
CA ASP A 351 -17.42 23.56 10.65
C ASP A 351 -16.84 23.29 9.24
N TRP A 352 -16.87 22.05 8.75
CA TRP A 352 -16.41 21.68 7.41
C TRP A 352 -17.30 22.34 6.34
N PRO A 353 -16.78 23.27 5.51
CA PRO A 353 -17.63 24.09 4.65
C PRO A 353 -17.94 23.43 3.28
N TYR A 354 -17.53 22.17 3.08
CA TYR A 354 -17.73 21.41 1.85
C TYR A 354 -18.61 20.17 2.08
N GLU A 355 -18.96 19.48 1.01
CA GLU A 355 -19.78 18.28 1.10
C GLU A 355 -18.98 17.08 1.64
N GLN A 356 -19.57 16.33 2.58
CA GLN A 356 -19.06 15.03 3.02
C GLN A 356 -20.23 14.09 3.29
N ILE A 357 -20.73 13.42 2.25
CA ILE A 357 -21.97 12.61 2.35
C ILE A 357 -21.86 11.35 3.22
N SER A 358 -20.64 10.90 3.56
CA SER A 358 -20.44 9.69 4.39
C SER A 358 -18.99 9.54 4.85
N GLY A 359 -18.72 8.72 5.87
CA GLY A 359 -17.37 8.20 6.15
C GLY A 359 -16.42 9.19 6.84
N TRP A 360 -16.95 10.14 7.61
CA TRP A 360 -16.15 11.10 8.38
C TRP A 360 -15.20 10.39 9.34
N GLU A 361 -15.72 9.56 10.25
CA GLU A 361 -14.94 8.90 11.29
C GLU A 361 -13.81 8.03 10.71
N SER A 362 -14.09 7.22 9.68
CA SER A 362 -13.04 6.40 9.04
C SER A 362 -12.00 7.25 8.32
N THR A 363 -12.39 8.41 7.78
CA THR A 363 -11.46 9.36 7.16
C THR A 363 -10.58 10.04 8.21
N GLU A 364 -11.16 10.47 9.33
CA GLU A 364 -10.42 11.08 10.44
C GLU A 364 -9.41 10.10 11.06
N ASN A 365 -9.74 8.81 11.12
CA ASN A 365 -8.79 7.75 11.50
C ASN A 365 -7.59 7.67 10.54
N ASN A 366 -7.83 7.75 9.23
CA ASN A 366 -6.75 7.76 8.25
C ASN A 366 -5.90 9.03 8.35
N LEU A 367 -6.51 10.17 8.68
CA LEU A 367 -5.78 11.40 8.99
C LEU A 367 -4.91 11.24 10.23
N GLY A 368 -5.39 10.58 11.29
CA GLY A 368 -4.60 10.28 12.49
C GLY A 368 -3.31 9.50 12.21
N LEU A 369 -3.31 8.59 11.23
CA LEU A 369 -2.09 7.89 10.82
C LEU A 369 -1.13 8.79 10.03
N LEU A 370 -1.66 9.76 9.28
CA LEU A 370 -0.82 10.81 8.69
C LEU A 370 -0.22 11.72 9.76
N VAL A 371 -0.98 12.06 10.81
CA VAL A 371 -0.47 12.79 11.99
C VAL A 371 0.70 12.05 12.62
N ARG A 372 0.57 10.72 12.82
CA ARG A 372 1.66 9.89 13.35
C ARG A 372 2.91 9.94 12.47
N ARG A 373 2.77 9.77 11.15
CA ARG A 373 3.88 9.88 10.19
C ARG A 373 4.50 11.27 10.20
N ALA A 374 3.68 12.31 10.28
CA ALA A 374 4.12 13.70 10.30
C ALA A 374 4.87 14.08 11.58
N ALA A 375 4.46 13.56 12.74
CA ALA A 375 5.17 13.76 14.00
C ALA A 375 6.65 13.34 13.87
N ARG A 376 6.90 12.20 13.21
CA ARG A 376 8.24 11.71 12.88
C ARG A 376 8.93 12.56 11.81
N ILE A 377 8.29 12.76 10.66
CA ILE A 377 8.88 13.41 9.49
C ILE A 377 9.29 14.87 9.79
N TYR A 378 8.49 15.59 10.57
CA TYR A 378 8.71 17.00 10.90
C TYR A 378 9.25 17.21 12.32
N GLU A 379 9.53 16.15 13.06
CA GLU A 379 9.94 16.21 14.48
C GLU A 379 9.03 17.13 15.32
N ASN A 380 7.72 17.05 15.07
CA ASN A 380 6.74 18.01 15.59
C ASN A 380 5.99 17.47 16.81
N GLN A 381 6.24 18.09 17.97
CA GLN A 381 5.65 17.69 19.25
C GLN A 381 4.12 17.88 19.31
N ASP A 382 3.55 18.85 18.59
CA ASP A 382 2.10 19.06 18.58
C ASP A 382 1.39 17.92 17.83
N TYR A 383 1.98 17.43 16.73
CA TYR A 383 1.47 16.23 16.05
C TYR A 383 1.61 14.99 16.93
N GLN A 384 2.73 14.84 17.65
CA GLN A 384 2.90 13.74 18.59
C GLN A 384 1.82 13.79 19.69
N ASN A 385 1.60 14.96 20.30
CA ASN A 385 0.57 15.14 21.32
C ASN A 385 -0.83 14.88 20.75
N LEU A 386 -1.12 15.30 19.53
CA LEU A 386 -2.39 15.03 18.86
C LEU A 386 -2.60 13.53 18.64
N TRP A 387 -1.57 12.83 18.15
CA TRP A 387 -1.59 11.37 18.00
C TRP A 387 -1.87 10.68 19.33
N GLU A 388 -1.08 10.96 20.36
CA GLU A 388 -1.15 10.31 21.67
C GLU A 388 -2.51 10.54 22.33
N ASN A 389 -3.03 11.78 22.32
CA ASN A 389 -4.25 12.13 23.04
C ASN A 389 -5.54 11.78 22.29
N THR A 390 -5.51 11.66 20.96
CA THR A 390 -6.73 11.51 20.13
C THR A 390 -6.82 10.18 19.42
N PHE A 391 -5.69 9.68 18.89
CA PHE A 391 -5.70 8.61 17.91
C PHE A 391 -5.09 7.31 18.41
N SER A 392 -4.10 7.34 19.30
CA SER A 392 -3.35 6.16 19.77
C SER A 392 -4.27 5.03 20.24
N GLU A 393 -5.17 5.32 21.19
CA GLU A 393 -6.13 4.36 21.73
C GLU A 393 -7.19 3.94 20.71
N ARG A 394 -7.65 4.88 19.88
CA ARG A 394 -8.66 4.64 18.83
C ARG A 394 -8.15 3.72 17.72
N LEU A 395 -6.84 3.77 17.45
CA LEU A 395 -6.18 3.05 16.35
C LEU A 395 -5.26 1.93 16.84
N LYS A 396 -5.27 1.58 18.12
CA LYS A 396 -4.41 0.54 18.71
C LYS A 396 -4.49 -0.84 18.03
N ASN A 397 -5.57 -1.11 17.30
CA ASN A 397 -5.79 -2.35 16.55
C ASN A 397 -5.36 -2.27 15.07
N ASP A 398 -4.90 -1.11 14.59
CA ASP A 398 -4.55 -0.91 13.19
C ASP A 398 -3.20 -1.57 12.88
N TRP A 399 -3.18 -2.46 11.89
CA TRP A 399 -1.98 -3.19 11.48
C TRP A 399 -0.84 -2.27 11.02
N ARG A 400 -1.13 -1.03 10.57
CA ARG A 400 -0.11 -0.08 10.13
C ARG A 400 0.86 0.30 11.25
N LEU A 401 0.44 0.24 12.51
CA LEU A 401 1.32 0.43 13.66
C LEU A 401 2.49 -0.57 13.68
N LEU A 402 2.27 -1.76 13.13
CA LEU A 402 3.29 -2.82 13.08
C LEU A 402 4.37 -2.57 12.03
N VAL A 403 4.10 -1.75 11.01
CA VAL A 403 4.97 -1.61 9.83
C VAL A 403 5.43 -0.17 9.55
N GLU A 404 4.74 0.82 10.11
CA GLU A 404 5.08 2.24 9.98
C GLU A 404 5.76 2.71 11.28
N PRO A 405 6.95 3.33 11.23
CA PRO A 405 7.65 3.78 12.45
C PRO A 405 6.97 4.94 13.19
N GLU A 406 7.11 4.96 14.52
CA GLU A 406 6.66 6.04 15.41
C GLU A 406 7.58 7.26 15.42
N LEU A 407 8.90 7.02 15.34
CA LEU A 407 10.00 7.97 15.50
C LEU A 407 11.16 7.62 14.58
#